data_AF-A0A0G0PIB2-F1
#
_entry.id   AF-A0A0G0PIB2-F1
#
_cell.length_a   1.000
_cell.length_b   1.000
_cell.length_c   1.000
_cell.angle_alpha   90.00
_cell.angle_beta   90.00
_cell.angle_gamma   90.00
#
_symmetry.space_group_name_H-M   'P 1'
#
loop_
_entity.id
_entity.type
_entity.pdbx_description
1 polymer ?
#
loop_
_entity_poly.entity_id
_entity_poly.type
_entity_poly.pdbx_seq_one_letter_code
_entity_poly.pdbx_strand_id
1 'polypeptide(L)'
;MAGRMGSDTVTVKNLIVVDLKPEENLLAVSGPVPGISGGLLSLIKLAEGNLEELVEEAPQVEVQEVEEEGKSDEKLASTRRKKNNYG
;
A
#
# COMPACT_ATOMS: atom_id res chain seq x y z
N MET A 1 -11.92 -31.02 4.87
CA MET A 1 -10.71 -31.64 4.28
C MET A 1 -9.87 -30.54 3.66
N ALA A 2 -8.54 -30.65 3.70
CA ALA A 2 -7.66 -29.71 3.00
C ALA A 2 -7.57 -30.07 1.50
N GLY A 3 -7.61 -29.06 0.62
CA GLY A 3 -7.53 -29.21 -0.83
C GLY A 3 -6.22 -28.67 -1.41
N ARG A 4 -6.06 -28.75 -2.74
CA ARG A 4 -4.96 -28.09 -3.47
C ARG A 4 -5.31 -26.62 -3.70
N MET A 5 -4.32 -25.74 -3.59
CA MET A 5 -4.43 -24.31 -3.89
C MET A 5 -3.52 -23.97 -5.08
N GLY A 6 -3.96 -23.03 -5.92
CA GLY A 6 -3.21 -22.54 -7.07
C GLY A 6 -3.74 -23.06 -8.40
N SER A 7 -3.03 -22.73 -9.49
CA SER A 7 -3.42 -22.97 -10.89
C SER A 7 -4.59 -22.14 -11.42
N ASP A 8 -5.22 -21.32 -10.58
CA ASP A 8 -6.25 -20.39 -11.03
C ASP A 8 -5.63 -19.20 -11.75
N THR A 9 -6.29 -18.76 -12.84
CA THR A 9 -5.94 -17.50 -13.50
C THR A 9 -6.54 -16.34 -12.73
N VAL A 10 -5.69 -15.50 -12.14
CA VAL A 10 -6.09 -14.34 -11.35
C VAL A 10 -5.67 -13.06 -12.06
N THR A 11 -6.53 -12.03 -12.05
CA THR A 11 -6.21 -10.71 -12.61
C THR A 11 -5.97 -9.71 -11.48
N VAL A 12 -4.81 -9.05 -11.51
CA VAL A 12 -4.53 -7.88 -10.67
C VAL A 12 -4.81 -6.64 -11.50
N LYS A 13 -5.66 -5.75 -11.00
CA LYS A 13 -6.09 -4.52 -11.71
C LYS A 13 -5.31 -3.31 -11.22
N ASN A 14 -5.35 -2.25 -12.02
CA ASN A 14 -4.80 -0.93 -11.68
C ASN A 14 -3.30 -0.94 -11.38
N LEU A 15 -2.56 -1.85 -12.04
CA LEU A 15 -1.11 -1.79 -12.07
C LEU A 15 -0.67 -0.71 -13.06
N ILE A 16 0.36 0.04 -12.70
CA ILE A 16 0.83 1.18 -13.48
C ILE A 16 2.12 0.82 -14.19
N VAL A 17 2.26 1.23 -15.45
CA VAL A 17 3.51 1.09 -16.21
C VAL A 17 4.43 2.22 -15.79
N VAL A 18 5.58 1.90 -15.20
CA VAL A 18 6.53 2.88 -14.63
C VAL A 18 7.63 3.24 -15.64
N ASP A 19 8.04 2.28 -16.47
CA ASP A 19 9.10 2.48 -17.47
C ASP A 19 8.91 1.55 -18.68
N LEU A 20 9.38 1.99 -19.84
CA LEU A 20 9.32 1.28 -21.11
C LEU A 20 10.68 1.31 -21.81
N LYS A 21 11.23 0.13 -22.07
CA LYS A 21 12.47 -0.05 -22.86
C LYS A 21 12.16 -0.85 -24.12
N PRO A 22 11.65 -0.19 -25.18
CA PRO A 22 11.21 -0.87 -26.40
C PRO A 22 12.36 -1.59 -27.12
N GLU A 23 13.59 -1.09 -27.05
CA GLU A 23 14.76 -1.74 -27.65
C GLU A 23 15.06 -3.11 -27.03
N GLU A 24 14.80 -3.25 -25.73
CA GLU A 24 15.00 -4.50 -24.97
C GLU A 24 13.71 -5.34 -24.89
N ASN A 25 12.59 -4.85 -25.43
CA ASN A 25 11.24 -5.40 -25.24
C ASN A 25 10.85 -5.59 -23.76
N LEU A 26 11.27 -4.67 -22.90
CA LEU A 26 10.98 -4.70 -21.47
C LEU A 26 9.95 -3.63 -21.08
N LEU A 27 9.08 -4.01 -20.14
CA LEU A 27 8.05 -3.18 -19.56
C LEU A 27 8.09 -3.33 -18.04
N ALA A 28 8.28 -2.24 -17.33
CA ALA A 28 8.30 -2.22 -15.87
C ALA A 28 6.92 -1.85 -15.32
N VAL A 29 6.39 -2.68 -14.42
CA VAL A 29 5.07 -2.49 -13.80
C VAL A 29 5.24 -2.25 -12.29
N SER A 30 4.39 -1.41 -11.72
CA SER A 30 4.35 -1.21 -10.27
C SER A 30 3.75 -2.44 -9.57
N GLY A 31 4.41 -2.90 -8.50
CA GLY A 31 3.86 -3.93 -7.61
C GLY A 31 3.98 -5.38 -8.09
N PRO A 32 3.34 -6.33 -7.38
CA PRO A 32 3.44 -7.76 -7.64
C PRO A 32 2.51 -8.24 -8.76
N VAL A 33 2.92 -9.30 -9.46
CA VAL A 33 2.19 -9.91 -10.57
C VAL A 33 2.00 -11.42 -10.29
N PRO A 34 0.85 -12.02 -10.65
CA PRO A 34 0.57 -13.42 -10.34
C PRO A 34 1.50 -14.39 -11.07
N GLY A 35 1.89 -15.46 -10.39
CA GLY A 35 2.67 -16.56 -10.96
C GLY A 35 4.15 -16.52 -10.61
N ILE A 36 4.91 -17.41 -11.24
CA ILE A 36 6.37 -17.52 -11.09
C ILE A 36 7.10 -16.65 -12.11
N SER A 37 8.34 -16.28 -11.83
CA SER A 37 9.20 -15.59 -12.79
C SER A 37 9.37 -16.41 -14.08
N GLY A 38 9.23 -15.76 -15.24
CA GLY A 38 9.26 -16.41 -16.55
C GLY A 38 7.94 -17.07 -16.97
N GLY A 39 6.90 -17.01 -16.12
CA GLY A 39 5.54 -17.40 -16.49
C GLY A 39 4.93 -16.47 -17.53
N LEU A 40 3.89 -16.96 -18.22
CA LEU A 40 3.13 -16.17 -19.18
C LEU A 40 2.10 -15.31 -18.48
N LEU A 41 1.95 -14.08 -18.97
CA LEU A 41 1.00 -13.10 -18.47
C LEU A 41 0.19 -12.52 -19.61
N SER A 42 -1.06 -12.18 -19.33
CA SER A 42 -1.91 -11.42 -20.24
C SER A 42 -2.05 -10.00 -19.69
N LEU A 43 -1.65 -9.01 -20.48
CA LEU A 43 -1.78 -7.60 -20.15
C LEU A 43 -2.97 -7.02 -20.92
N ILE A 44 -3.87 -6.35 -20.19
CA ILE A 44 -5.03 -5.67 -20.76
C ILE A 44 -4.97 -4.21 -20.32
N LYS A 45 -5.03 -3.30 -21.28
CA LYS A 45 -5.09 -1.87 -21.01
C LYS A 45 -6.46 -1.50 -20.44
N LEU A 46 -6.48 -0.90 -19.26
CA LEU A 46 -7.72 -0.44 -18.61
C LEU A 46 -7.99 1.05 -18.89
N ALA A 47 -6.98 1.89 -18.73
CA ALA A 47 -7.07 3.34 -18.92
C ALA A 47 -5.72 3.92 -19.34
N GLU A 48 -5.73 5.19 -19.74
CA GLU A 48 -4.54 6.02 -19.98
C GLU A 48 -4.49 7.11 -18.91
N GLY A 49 -3.30 7.42 -18.40
CA GLY A 49 -3.10 8.45 -17.39
C GLY A 49 -1.61 8.72 -17.17
N ASN A 50 -1.28 9.92 -16.68
CA ASN A 50 0.09 10.30 -16.36
C ASN A 50 0.41 9.92 -14.91
N LEU A 51 1.66 9.49 -14.66
CA LEU A 51 2.12 9.10 -13.33
C LEU A 51 2.10 10.30 -12.37
N GLU A 52 2.35 11.49 -12.89
CA GLU A 52 2.42 12.75 -12.13
C GLU A 52 1.06 13.13 -11.53
N GLU A 53 -0.04 12.86 -12.23
CA GLU A 53 -1.40 13.19 -11.79
C GLU A 53 -1.84 12.36 -10.57
N LEU A 54 -1.27 11.17 -10.36
CA LEU A 54 -1.58 10.29 -9.22
C LEU A 54 -0.87 10.70 -7.92
N VAL A 55 0.13 11.58 -7.99
CA VAL A 55 0.92 12.04 -6.83
C VAL A 55 0.29 13.28 -6.18
N GLU A 56 -0.48 14.06 -6.93
CA GLU A 56 -1.08 15.30 -6.43
C GLU A 56 -2.31 15.09 -5.52
N GLU A 57 -2.84 13.87 -5.43
CA GLU A 57 -3.98 13.52 -4.55
C GLU A 57 -3.57 13.13 -3.11
N ALA A 58 -2.52 13.73 -2.55
CA ALA A 58 -2.32 13.69 -1.10
C ALA A 58 -3.15 14.82 -0.45
N PRO A 59 -4.21 14.53 0.32
CA PRO A 59 -5.02 15.58 0.94
C PRO A 59 -4.17 16.42 1.89
N GLN A 60 -4.14 17.73 1.65
CA GLN A 60 -3.60 18.69 2.60
C GLN A 60 -4.51 18.65 3.84
N VAL A 61 -4.01 18.07 4.93
CA VAL A 61 -4.67 18.16 6.23
C VAL A 61 -4.50 19.61 6.70
N GLU A 62 -5.55 20.41 6.54
CA GLU A 62 -5.67 21.69 7.24
C GLU A 62 -5.78 21.40 8.74
N VAL A 63 -4.65 21.47 9.43
CA VAL A 63 -4.61 21.50 10.89
C VAL A 63 -5.17 22.86 11.31
N GLN A 64 -6.42 22.89 11.77
CA GLN A 64 -6.97 24.04 12.45
C GLN A 64 -6.28 24.16 13.81
N GLU A 65 -5.45 25.20 13.96
CA GLU A 65 -4.96 25.64 15.26
C GLU A 65 -6.14 26.06 16.12
N VAL A 66 -6.40 25.31 17.20
CA VAL A 66 -7.18 25.77 18.34
C VAL A 66 -6.23 25.80 19.53
N GLU A 67 -5.63 26.96 19.77
CA GLU A 67 -5.28 27.42 21.12
C GLU A 67 -6.55 28.14 21.65
N GLU A 68 -7.05 27.92 22.87
CA GLU A 68 -6.39 28.21 24.15
C GLU A 68 -6.84 27.28 25.30
N GLU A 69 -5.84 26.94 26.12
CA GLU A 69 -5.71 26.88 27.60
C GLU A 69 -6.84 26.40 28.55
N GLY A 70 -6.44 25.58 29.55
CA GLY A 70 -6.91 25.78 30.95
C GLY A 70 -7.22 24.56 31.82
N LYS A 71 -6.18 23.85 32.29
CA LYS A 71 -6.03 23.05 33.54
C LYS A 71 -7.29 22.54 34.31
N SER A 72 -7.36 21.22 34.52
CA SER A 72 -7.66 20.64 35.85
C SER A 72 -7.00 19.27 36.07
N ASP A 73 -6.00 19.32 36.93
CA ASP A 73 -5.72 18.40 38.04
C ASP A 73 -5.20 16.97 37.79
N GLU A 74 -3.93 16.84 38.18
CA GLU A 74 -3.25 15.67 38.70
C GLU A 74 -4.15 14.68 39.46
N LYS A 75 -4.22 13.44 38.97
CA LYS A 75 -4.08 12.18 39.73
C LYS A 75 -4.43 11.03 38.80
N LEU A 76 -3.44 10.23 38.42
CA LEU A 76 -3.54 8.77 38.22
C LEU A 76 -2.16 8.15 37.91
N ALA A 77 -1.07 8.75 38.40
CA ALA A 77 0.25 8.11 38.45
C ALA A 77 0.40 7.28 39.74
N SER A 78 -0.51 6.33 39.97
CA SER A 78 -0.35 5.33 41.04
C SER A 78 -1.23 4.11 40.88
N THR A 79 -1.25 3.45 39.72
CA THR A 79 -1.65 2.03 39.73
C THR A 79 -1.06 1.23 38.57
N ARG A 80 -0.24 0.24 38.97
CA ARG A 80 0.20 -0.94 38.22
C ARG A 80 1.38 -0.78 37.26
N ARG A 81 2.53 -0.48 37.88
CA ARG A 81 3.68 -1.41 37.78
C ARG A 81 3.18 -2.85 37.94
N LYS A 82 3.29 -3.68 36.89
CA LYS A 82 3.94 -5.01 36.91
C LYS A 82 3.62 -5.82 35.65
N LYS A 83 4.69 -6.19 34.95
CA LYS A 83 4.90 -7.42 34.14
C LYS A 83 4.07 -7.46 32.85
N ASN A 84 4.70 -7.66 31.68
CA ASN A 84 5.06 -9.01 31.28
C ASN A 84 6.41 -9.09 30.55
N ASN A 85 7.24 -10.01 31.08
CA ASN A 85 8.40 -10.62 30.45
C ASN A 85 7.98 -11.39 29.19
N TYR A 86 8.81 -11.34 28.15
CA TYR A 86 8.90 -12.41 27.15
C TYR A 86 9.81 -13.51 27.72
N GLY A 87 9.28 -14.74 27.76
CA GLY A 87 10.03 -15.97 27.98
C GLY A 87 10.13 -16.74 26.68
#